data_AF-X1V4A1-F1
#
_entry.id   AF-X1V4A1-F1
#
_cell.length_a   1.000
_cell.length_b   1.000
_cell.length_c   1.000
_cell.angle_alpha   90.00
_cell.angle_beta   90.00
_cell.angle_gamma   90.00
#
_symmetry.space_group_name_H-M   'P 1'
#
loop_
_entity.id
_entity.type
_entity.pdbx_description
1 polymer ?
#
loop_
_entity_poly.entity_id
_entity_poly.type
_entity_poly.pdbx_seq_one_letter_code
_entity_poly.pdbx_strand_id
1 'polypeptide(L)' 'VVVQTDNGKRDQIFLNLSRENFKAATINNMINAGVLNRDDAARYDKVLDSFNDLQLTRISLLSQMYREESGQIYRPM' A
#
# COMPACT_ATOMS: atom_id res chain seq x y z
N VAL A 1 15.11 -5.14 -0.87
CA VAL A 1 15.05 -6.39 -0.10
C VAL A 1 14.00 -7.28 -0.74
N VAL A 2 14.35 -8.47 -1.22
CA VAL A 2 13.39 -9.40 -1.82
C VAL A 2 13.02 -10.40 -0.72
N VAL A 3 11.77 -10.34 -0.25
CA VAL A 3 11.21 -11.37 0.64
C VAL A 3 10.50 -12.37 -0.25
N GLN A 4 10.93 -13.63 -0.18
CA GLN A 4 10.39 -14.74 -0.95
C GLN A 4 9.22 -15.32 -0.15
N THR A 5 8.01 -15.33 -0.71
CA THR A 5 6.85 -16.04 -0.16
C THR A 5 6.52 -17.25 -1.04
N ASP A 6 6.16 -18.35 -0.39
CA ASP A 6 6.18 -19.75 -0.87
C ASP A 6 5.21 -20.12 -2.02
N ASN A 7 4.65 -19.14 -2.74
CA ASN A 7 3.67 -19.39 -3.79
C ASN A 7 4.13 -19.00 -5.20
N GLY A 8 5.42 -19.11 -5.52
CA GLY A 8 5.98 -19.11 -6.90
C GLY A 8 5.76 -17.85 -7.76
N LYS A 9 4.80 -17.00 -7.42
CA LYS A 9 4.60 -15.65 -7.92
C LYS A 9 5.52 -14.78 -7.09
N ARG A 10 6.71 -14.58 -7.66
CA ARG A 10 7.57 -13.47 -7.28
C ARG A 10 6.81 -12.19 -7.62
N ASP A 11 5.97 -11.73 -6.70
CA ASP A 11 5.65 -10.31 -6.66
C ASP A 11 6.96 -9.63 -6.30
N GLN A 12 7.75 -9.29 -7.32
CA GLN A 12 8.85 -8.36 -7.16
C GLN A 12 8.22 -7.11 -6.58
N ILE A 13 8.46 -6.87 -5.29
CA ILE A 13 8.27 -5.56 -4.72
C ILE A 13 9.30 -4.69 -5.43
N PHE A 14 8.86 -4.07 -6.54
CA PHE A 14 9.58 -2.99 -7.16
C PHE A 14 9.60 -1.86 -6.13
N LEU A 15 10.66 -1.85 -5.31
CA LEU A 15 11.04 -0.72 -4.46
C LEU A 15 11.61 0.37 -5.35
N ASN A 16 10.85 0.79 -6.36
CA ASN A 16 11.11 2.03 -7.03
C ASN A 16 10.56 3.10 -6.08
N LEU A 17 11.42 3.57 -5.16
CA LEU A 17 11.12 4.45 -4.01
C LEU A 17 10.67 5.86 -4.42
N SER A 18 10.16 6.05 -5.64
CA SER A 18 9.59 7.32 -6.03
C SER A 18 8.31 7.57 -5.23
N ARG A 19 8.10 8.85 -4.91
CA ARG A 19 6.90 9.34 -4.23
C ARG A 19 5.62 8.88 -4.91
N GLU A 20 5.59 8.87 -6.24
CA GLU A 20 4.45 8.37 -7.03
C GLU A 20 4.14 6.89 -6.78
N ASN A 21 5.16 6.04 -6.72
CA ASN A 21 4.96 4.61 -6.44
C ASN A 21 4.45 4.38 -5.02
N PHE A 22 4.92 5.18 -4.06
CA PHE A 22 4.40 5.16 -2.68
C PHE A 22 2.91 5.50 -2.62
N LYS A 23 2.49 6.56 -3.32
CA LYS A 23 1.07 6.96 -3.39
C LYS A 23 0.23 5.86 -4.05
N ALA A 24 0.67 5.35 -5.20
CA ALA A 24 -0.03 4.31 -5.93
C ALA A 24 -0.20 3.01 -5.11
N ALA A 25 0.87 2.57 -4.43
CA ALA A 25 0.82 1.40 -3.56
C ALA A 25 -0.15 1.62 -2.38
N THR A 26 -0.10 2.79 -1.74
CA THR A 26 -0.99 3.15 -0.63
C THR A 26 -2.46 3.11 -1.05
N ILE A 27 -2.80 3.74 -2.18
CA ILE A 27 -4.17 3.77 -2.71
C ILE A 27 -4.65 2.34 -2.99
N ASN A 28 -3.84 1.54 -3.68
CA ASN A 28 -4.18 0.15 -3.99
C ASN A 28 -4.39 -0.68 -2.71
N ASN A 29 -3.53 -0.51 -1.70
CA ASN A 29 -3.67 -1.21 -0.44
C ASN A 29 -4.99 -0.88 0.27
N MET A 30 -5.37 0.41 0.30
CA MET A 30 -6.61 0.83 0.95
C MET A 30 -7.87 0.41 0.18
N ILE A 31 -7.81 0.39 -1.16
CA ILE A 31 -8.91 -0.16 -1.97
C ILE A 31 -9.07 -1.64 -1.67
N ASN A 32 -7.96 -2.39 -1.69
CA ASN A 32 -7.99 -3.82 -1.45
C ASN A 32 -8.49 -4.13 -0.02
N ALA A 33 -8.10 -3.34 0.97
CA ALA A 33 -8.58 -3.47 2.34
C ALA A 33 -10.05 -3.02 2.54
N GLY A 34 -10.72 -2.52 1.50
CA GLY A 34 -12.11 -2.03 1.59
C GLY A 34 -12.27 -0.69 2.30
N VAL A 35 -11.18 0.04 2.54
CA VAL A 35 -11.16 1.34 3.24
C VAL A 35 -11.41 2.50 2.27
N LEU A 36 -11.04 2.33 1.00
CA LEU A 36 -11.17 3.34 -0.05
C LEU A 36 -11.96 2.79 -1.23
N ASN A 37 -12.99 3.52 -1.68
CA ASN A 37 -13.67 3.18 -2.92
C ASN A 37 -12.81 3.55 -4.13
N ARG A 38 -12.90 2.76 -5.21
CA ARG A 38 -12.11 2.98 -6.42
C ARG A 38 -12.42 4.32 -7.10
N ASP A 39 -13.67 4.80 -6.99
CA ASP A 39 -14.11 6.07 -7.54
C ASP A 39 -13.49 7.28 -6.80
N ASP A 40 -13.15 7.10 -5.51
CA ASP A 40 -12.54 8.13 -4.68
C ASP A 40 -11.00 8.17 -4.81
N ALA A 41 -10.40 7.24 -5.56
CA ALA A 41 -8.94 7.10 -5.66
C ALA A 41 -8.24 8.38 -6.17
N ALA A 42 -8.81 9.03 -7.19
CA ALA A 42 -8.24 10.25 -7.75
C ALA A 42 -8.29 11.44 -6.77
N ARG A 43 -9.33 11.50 -5.93
CA ARG A 43 -9.42 12.51 -4.87
C ARG A 43 -8.40 12.23 -3.77
N TYR A 44 -8.24 10.95 -3.41
CA TYR A 44 -7.28 10.55 -2.38
C TYR A 44 -5.83 10.77 -2.82
N ASP A 45 -5.50 10.55 -4.10
CA ASP A 45 -4.17 10.87 -4.65
C ASP A 45 -3.80 12.35 -4.46
N LYS A 46 -4.74 13.27 -4.70
CA LYS A 46 -4.54 14.71 -4.44
C LYS A 46 -4.35 15.02 -2.95
N VAL A 47 -4.98 14.27 -2.06
CA VAL A 47 -4.74 14.42 -0.61
C VAL A 47 -3.32 14.00 -0.27
N LEU A 48 -2.84 12.90 -0.84
CA LEU A 48 -1.46 12.42 -0.64
C LEU A 48 -0.42 13.41 -1.18
N ASP A 49 -0.73 14.19 -2.22
CA ASP A 49 0.17 15.25 -2.69
C ASP A 49 0.44 16.32 -1.64
N SER A 50 -0.51 16.57 -0.72
CA SER A 50 -0.33 17.54 0.36
C SER A 50 0.59 17.08 1.49
N PHE A 51 0.96 15.79 1.52
CA PHE A 51 1.72 15.20 2.61
C PHE A 51 3.22 15.28 2.37
N ASN A 52 3.99 15.61 3.41
CA ASN A 52 5.45 15.45 3.33
C ASN A 52 5.85 13.96 3.37
N ASP A 53 7.11 13.66 3.13
CA ASP A 53 7.58 12.28 2.99
C ASP A 53 7.42 11.45 4.28
N LEU A 54 7.51 12.09 5.45
CA LEU A 54 7.26 11.42 6.73
C LEU A 54 5.78 11.03 6.87
N GLN A 55 4.87 11.93 6.51
CA GLN A 55 3.44 11.67 6.51
C GLN A 55 3.08 10.57 5.51
N LEU A 56 3.62 10.61 4.29
CA LEU A 56 3.43 9.56 3.29
C LEU A 56 3.94 8.20 3.77
N THR A 57 5.11 8.17 4.41
CA THR A 57 5.66 6.93 4.97
C THR A 57 4.73 6.33 6.03
N ARG A 58 4.19 7.16 6.93
CA ARG A 58 3.23 6.71 7.96
C ARG A 58 1.96 6.14 7.35
N ILE A 59 1.38 6.83 6.37
CA ILE A 59 0.16 6.36 5.71
C ILE A 59 0.42 5.06 4.94
N SER A 60 1.57 4.94 4.27
CA SER A 60 1.96 3.71 3.59
C SER A 60 2.05 2.53 4.56
N LEU A 61 2.64 2.73 5.75
CA LEU A 61 2.71 1.69 6.78
C LEU A 61 1.31 1.28 7.27
N LEU A 62 0.45 2.25 7.57
CA LEU A 62 -0.93 1.96 7.97
C LEU A 62 -1.70 1.20 6.88
N SER A 63 -1.51 1.54 5.61
CA SER A 63 -2.14 0.83 4.50
C SER A 63 -1.71 -0.64 4.43
N GLN A 64 -0.47 -0.96 4.80
CA GLN A 64 0.01 -2.33 4.87
C GLN A 64 -0.61 -3.07 6.07
N MET A 65 -0.72 -2.42 7.23
CA MET A 65 -1.38 -3.00 8.41
C MET A 65 -2.84 -3.36 8.11
N TYR A 66 -3.57 -2.50 7.39
CA TYR A 66 -4.95 -2.82 6.99
C TYR A 66 -5.06 -4.03 6.07
N ARG A 67 -4.03 -4.29 5.23
CA ARG A 67 -3.99 -5.52 4.43
C ARG A 67 -3.78 -6.77 5.27
N GLU A 68 -3.05 -6.67 6.38
CA GLU A 68 -2.90 -7.76 7.33
C GLU A 68 -4.20 -8.01 8.09
N GLU A 69 -4.84 -6.95 8.60
CA GLU A 69 -6.10 -7.03 9.34
C GLU A 69 -7.27 -7.51 8.49
N SER A 70 -7.31 -7.14 7.21
CA SER A 70 -8.31 -7.63 6.25
C SER A 70 -8.05 -9.05 5.74
N GLY A 71 -7.02 -9.74 6.24
CA GLY A 71 -6.70 -11.12 5.86
C GLY A 71 -6.08 -11.27 4.46
N GLN A 72 -5.68 -10.17 3.82
CA GLN A 72 -5.00 -10.20 2.53
C GLN A 72 -3.52 -10.56 2.61
N ILE A 73 -2.97 -10.50 3.82
CA ILE A 73 -1.62 -10.98 4.14
C ILE A 73 -1.80 -12.01 5.26
N TYR A 74 -1.48 -13.27 4.97
CA TYR A 74 -1.52 -14.34 5.95
C TYR A 74 -0.42 -14.15 7.00
N ARG A 75 -0.79 -14.06 8.28
CA ARG A 75 0.13 -14.19 9.41
C ARG A 75 -0.04 -15.59 10.01
N PRO A 76 0.96 -16.48 9.92
CA PRO A 76 0.94 -17.69 10.74
C PRO A 76 1.01 -17.29 12.22
N MET A 77 0.12 -17.88 13.04
CA MET A 77 0.12 -17.72 14.49
C MET A 77 1.30 -18.45 15.14
#